data_AF-A0A9Q0NLN7-F1
#
_entry.id   AF-A0A9Q0NLN7-F1
#
_cell.length_a   1.000
_cell.length_b   1.000
_cell.length_c   1.000
_cell.angle_alpha   90.00
_cell.angle_beta   90.00
_cell.angle_gamma   90.00
#
_symmetry.space_group_name_H-M   'P 1'
#
loop_
_entity.id
_entity.type
_entity.pdbx_description
1 polymer ?
#
loop_
_entity_poly.entity_id
_entity_poly.type
_entity_poly.pdbx_seq_one_letter_code
_entity_poly.pdbx_strand_id
1 'polypeptide(L)'
;MFENTVKWLVFILAIYLAFNAVVSVNTPLKRKTYIVQMDRSAKPGYFTTHLEWYSSKVQSVLSKPEIEGQADEEDRIIYSYETAFHGVAAKLNDEEAERLEEEDGVVALFPETKYQLHTTRSPMFLGLEPEDSTSVWSEKVADHGVIVGVLDTGIFPESESFNDTGMSPVPTHWKGTCETGRGFQKHHCNKKIVGARVFYRGYEAATGKINEQNEYKSARDQDGHGTHTAATVAGSPVRGANLLGYAHGTARGMAPGARIAAYKVCWAGGCFSSDILSAVDRAVADGVNVLSISLGGGVSSYYRDSLSIAAFGSMEMGVFVSCSAGNAGPDPASLTNVSPWITTVGASTMDRDFPATARLGTGRTLSGVSLYKGRRILSTGKQYPLVYMGGNSSSLDPSSLCLEGTLNPRVVAGKIVICDRGISPRVEKGQVAKQAGAVGMILANTAANGEELVADCHLLPAVAVGEKEGKLIKSYASTSRNATATLAFLGTRLGIRPSPVVAAFSSRGPNLLTLEILKPDIVAPGVNILAAWTGELGSVKFANRSQESGVQHTLWNFHVMPTC
;
A
#
# COMPACT_ATOMS: atom_id res chain seq x y z
N MET A 1 -40.96 5.71 -59.28
CA MET A 1 -40.80 5.96 -57.83
C MET A 1 -39.83 5.00 -57.14
N PHE A 2 -39.62 3.77 -57.65
CA PHE A 2 -38.68 2.79 -57.08
C PHE A 2 -37.19 3.02 -57.44
N GLU A 3 -36.88 3.72 -58.52
CA GLU A 3 -35.49 3.88 -58.98
C GLU A 3 -34.70 4.94 -58.19
N ASN A 4 -35.41 5.91 -57.60
CA ASN A 4 -34.79 6.98 -56.81
C ASN A 4 -34.46 6.55 -55.37
N THR A 5 -35.20 5.59 -54.80
CA THR A 5 -34.96 5.08 -53.44
C THR A 5 -33.70 4.21 -53.37
N VAL A 6 -33.41 3.42 -54.40
CA VAL A 6 -32.18 2.61 -54.45
C VAL A 6 -30.94 3.48 -54.59
N LYS A 7 -30.99 4.53 -55.42
CA LYS A 7 -29.87 5.50 -55.54
C LYS A 7 -29.61 6.24 -54.24
N TRP A 8 -30.64 6.59 -53.48
CA TRP A 8 -30.51 7.23 -52.18
C TRP A 8 -29.90 6.30 -51.12
N LEU A 9 -30.29 5.03 -51.11
CA LEU A 9 -29.71 4.02 -50.21
C LEU A 9 -28.23 3.75 -50.49
N VAL A 10 -27.84 3.64 -51.77
CA VAL A 10 -26.43 3.46 -52.15
C VAL A 10 -25.60 4.70 -51.80
N PHE A 11 -26.17 5.90 -51.95
CA PHE A 11 -25.50 7.15 -51.59
C PHE A 11 -25.31 7.29 -50.06
N ILE A 12 -26.31 6.91 -49.26
CA ILE A 12 -26.18 6.86 -47.79
C ILE A 12 -25.14 5.83 -47.38
N LEU A 13 -25.15 4.64 -47.99
CA LEU A 13 -24.18 3.58 -47.67
C LEU A 13 -22.75 4.00 -48.02
N ALA A 14 -22.55 4.68 -49.15
CA ALA A 14 -21.25 5.22 -49.56
C ALA A 14 -20.77 6.34 -48.63
N ILE A 15 -21.67 7.22 -48.19
CA ILE A 15 -21.35 8.25 -47.18
C ILE A 15 -21.00 7.59 -45.84
N TYR A 16 -21.74 6.55 -45.43
CA TYR A 16 -21.47 5.85 -44.18
C TYR A 16 -20.13 5.10 -44.22
N LEU A 17 -19.79 4.47 -45.34
CA LEU A 17 -18.49 3.81 -45.53
C LEU A 17 -17.35 4.84 -45.61
N ALA A 18 -17.54 5.97 -46.29
CA ALA A 18 -16.56 7.05 -46.31
C ALA A 18 -16.38 7.70 -44.94
N PHE A 19 -17.46 7.85 -44.16
CA PHE A 19 -17.39 8.38 -42.80
C PHE A 19 -16.66 7.43 -41.85
N ASN A 20 -16.88 6.11 -41.96
CA ASN A 20 -16.11 5.12 -41.20
C ASN A 20 -14.64 5.06 -41.64
N ALA A 21 -14.34 5.24 -42.93
CA ALA A 21 -12.96 5.33 -43.41
C ALA A 21 -12.25 6.60 -42.92
N VAL A 22 -12.96 7.73 -42.81
CA VAL A 22 -12.41 9.00 -42.28
C VAL A 22 -12.27 8.97 -40.76
N VAL A 23 -13.15 8.27 -40.04
CA VAL A 23 -13.02 8.06 -38.58
C VAL A 23 -11.90 7.06 -38.23
N SER A 24 -11.46 6.24 -39.19
CA SER A 24 -10.34 5.30 -39.01
C SER A 24 -8.95 5.91 -39.24
N VAL A 25 -8.83 7.23 -39.46
CA VAL A 25 -7.52 7.89 -39.63
C VAL A 25 -7.19 8.72 -38.39
N ASN A 26 -6.11 8.31 -37.71
CA ASN A 26 -5.40 8.98 -36.62
C ASN A 26 -6.07 9.04 -35.24
N THR A 27 -6.28 7.87 -34.61
CA THR A 27 -5.97 7.77 -33.18
C THR A 27 -4.46 7.75 -33.00
N PRO A 28 -3.83 8.66 -32.24
CA PRO A 28 -2.41 8.56 -31.95
C PRO A 28 -2.13 7.21 -31.28
N LEU A 29 -1.15 6.46 -31.81
CA LEU A 29 -0.72 5.16 -31.26
C LEU A 29 -0.40 5.31 -29.77
N LYS A 30 -1.29 4.81 -28.92
CA LYS A 30 -1.15 4.91 -27.46
C LYS A 30 -0.08 3.93 -26.99
N ARG A 31 1.09 4.46 -26.66
CA ARG A 31 2.22 3.69 -26.12
C ARG A 31 1.92 3.26 -24.68
N LYS A 32 2.25 2.01 -24.34
CA LYS A 32 2.18 1.42 -22.99
C LYS A 32 3.58 0.96 -22.58
N THR A 33 3.78 0.74 -21.28
CA THR A 33 5.03 0.17 -20.78
C THR A 33 4.95 -1.35 -20.80
N TYR A 34 5.98 -1.98 -21.35
CA TYR A 34 6.19 -3.42 -21.34
C TYR A 34 7.54 -3.77 -20.71
N ILE A 35 7.58 -4.84 -19.92
CA ILE A 35 8.80 -5.45 -19.42
C ILE A 35 9.15 -6.62 -20.35
N VAL A 36 10.30 -6.52 -21.00
CA VAL A 36 10.81 -7.50 -21.96
C VAL A 36 11.84 -8.38 -21.24
N GLN A 37 11.55 -9.66 -21.11
CA GLN A 37 12.50 -10.66 -20.62
C GLN A 37 13.38 -11.13 -21.78
N MET A 38 14.69 -11.15 -21.56
CA MET A 38 15.69 -11.53 -22.56
C MET A 38 16.46 -12.78 -22.10
N ASP A 39 16.79 -13.66 -23.04
CA ASP A 39 17.68 -14.79 -22.76
C ASP A 39 19.12 -14.27 -22.66
N ARG A 40 19.63 -14.17 -21.43
CA ARG A 40 20.99 -13.72 -21.17
C ARG A 40 22.05 -14.51 -21.94
N SER A 41 21.83 -15.81 -22.17
CA SER A 41 22.78 -16.71 -22.82
C SER A 41 22.81 -16.55 -24.35
N ALA A 42 21.74 -16.02 -24.93
CA ALA A 42 21.62 -15.81 -26.38
C ALA A 42 22.30 -14.52 -26.88
N LYS A 43 22.99 -13.74 -26.01
CA LYS A 43 23.66 -12.50 -26.41
C LYS A 43 24.70 -12.78 -27.51
N PRO A 44 24.57 -12.19 -28.70
CA PRO A 44 25.57 -12.34 -29.75
C PRO A 44 26.92 -11.74 -29.34
N GLY A 45 28.02 -12.41 -29.71
CA GLY A 45 29.38 -12.02 -29.31
C GLY A 45 29.86 -10.67 -29.86
N TYR A 46 29.16 -10.08 -30.83
CA TYR A 46 29.49 -8.76 -31.40
C TYR A 46 28.93 -7.57 -30.60
N PHE A 47 28.00 -7.79 -29.65
CA PHE A 47 27.59 -6.75 -28.71
C PHE A 47 28.53 -6.71 -27.51
N THR A 48 28.91 -5.53 -27.04
CA THR A 48 29.82 -5.42 -25.88
C THR A 48 29.07 -5.70 -24.58
N THR A 49 27.90 -5.08 -24.40
CA THR A 49 27.05 -5.25 -23.21
C THR A 49 25.71 -5.90 -23.55
N HIS A 50 25.04 -6.48 -22.54
CA HIS A 50 23.67 -6.96 -22.68
C HIS A 50 22.69 -5.82 -22.97
N LEU A 51 22.90 -4.64 -22.36
CA LEU A 51 22.10 -3.45 -22.62
C LEU A 51 22.14 -3.00 -24.09
N GLU A 52 23.31 -3.00 -24.74
CA GLU A 52 23.42 -2.67 -26.17
C GLU A 52 22.62 -3.62 -27.04
N TRP A 53 22.71 -4.92 -26.74
CA TRP A 53 21.94 -5.94 -27.45
C TRP A 53 20.44 -5.77 -27.25
N TYR A 54 19.99 -5.60 -26.01
CA TYR A 54 18.57 -5.38 -25.69
C TYR A 54 18.05 -4.11 -26.36
N SER A 55 18.85 -3.04 -26.37
CA SER A 55 18.49 -1.77 -27.00
C SER A 55 18.34 -1.92 -28.51
N SER A 56 19.24 -2.68 -29.16
CA SER A 56 19.16 -2.97 -30.59
C SER A 56 17.88 -3.74 -30.95
N LYS A 57 17.41 -4.65 -30.07
CA LYS A 57 16.16 -5.40 -30.28
C LYS A 57 14.93 -4.52 -30.12
N VAL A 58 14.90 -3.67 -29.10
CA VAL A 58 13.81 -2.68 -28.96
C VAL A 58 13.79 -1.74 -30.17
N GLN A 59 14.94 -1.32 -30.69
CA GLN A 59 15.03 -0.45 -31.86
C GLN A 59 14.60 -1.13 -33.18
N SER A 60 14.79 -2.44 -33.34
CA SER A 60 14.44 -3.15 -34.58
C SER A 60 12.94 -3.14 -34.86
N VAL A 61 12.11 -3.04 -33.81
CA VAL A 61 10.65 -3.10 -33.91
C VAL A 61 9.98 -1.72 -33.97
N LEU A 62 10.70 -0.62 -33.71
CA LEU A 62 10.10 0.71 -33.69
C LEU A 62 9.58 1.11 -35.09
N SER A 63 8.37 1.64 -35.14
CA SER A 63 7.79 2.15 -36.39
C SER A 63 8.55 3.40 -36.86
N LYS A 64 8.92 3.49 -38.14
CA LYS A 64 9.55 4.70 -38.71
C LYS A 64 8.55 5.87 -38.64
N PRO A 65 8.98 7.09 -38.26
CA PRO A 65 8.09 8.23 -38.25
C PRO A 65 7.58 8.52 -39.67
N GLU A 66 6.27 8.72 -39.82
CA GLU A 66 5.60 9.01 -41.10
C GLU A 66 5.90 10.43 -41.63
N ILE A 67 6.65 11.24 -40.88
CA ILE A 67 7.03 12.61 -41.24
C ILE A 67 8.55 12.78 -41.05
N GLU A 68 9.28 12.99 -42.16
CA GLU A 68 10.69 13.40 -42.13
C GLU A 68 10.79 14.77 -41.43
N GLY A 69 11.30 14.78 -40.19
CA GLY A 69 11.56 16.01 -39.42
C GLY A 69 11.15 15.97 -37.94
N GLN A 70 10.37 14.97 -37.51
CA GLN A 70 10.15 14.66 -36.09
C GLN A 70 10.79 13.32 -35.75
N ALA A 71 12.13 13.30 -35.70
CA ALA A 71 12.82 12.26 -34.97
C ALA A 71 12.61 12.54 -33.47
N ASP A 72 11.53 12.02 -32.89
CA ASP A 72 11.53 11.74 -31.46
C ASP A 72 12.58 10.63 -31.25
N GLU A 73 13.85 11.02 -31.13
CA GLU A 73 14.88 10.24 -30.42
C GLU A 73 14.52 10.21 -28.92
N GLU A 74 13.27 9.89 -28.58
CA GLU A 74 12.91 9.55 -27.22
C GLU A 74 13.46 8.16 -26.95
N ASP A 75 14.46 8.10 -26.08
CA ASP A 75 14.99 6.88 -25.50
C ASP A 75 13.83 6.03 -24.97
N ARG A 76 13.47 4.97 -25.72
CA ARG A 76 12.28 4.15 -25.45
C ARG A 76 12.47 3.22 -24.26
N ILE A 77 13.72 3.07 -23.82
CA ILE A 77 14.10 2.22 -22.70
C ILE A 77 13.98 3.01 -21.42
N ILE A 78 13.18 2.48 -20.51
CA ILE A 78 12.90 3.04 -19.20
C ILE A 78 13.97 2.54 -18.21
N TYR A 79 14.16 1.22 -18.16
CA TYR A 79 15.11 0.53 -17.29
C TYR A 79 15.73 -0.68 -17.99
N SER A 80 16.92 -1.07 -17.51
CA SER A 80 17.57 -2.33 -17.84
C SER A 80 17.80 -3.16 -16.58
N TYR A 81 17.71 -4.48 -16.72
CA TYR A 81 17.81 -5.45 -15.65
C TYR A 81 18.91 -6.46 -15.98
N GLU A 82 19.85 -6.68 -15.07
CA GLU A 82 21.05 -7.49 -15.34
C GLU A 82 21.37 -8.53 -14.26
N THR A 83 20.65 -8.55 -13.12
CA THR A 83 21.03 -9.36 -11.94
C THR A 83 19.99 -10.42 -11.60
N ALA A 84 18.90 -10.04 -10.93
CA ALA A 84 17.76 -10.90 -10.58
C ALA A 84 16.78 -11.09 -11.75
N PHE A 85 16.81 -10.18 -12.74
CA PHE A 85 16.08 -10.30 -13.99
C PHE A 85 17.00 -9.89 -15.14
N HIS A 86 16.78 -10.45 -16.34
CA HIS A 86 17.57 -10.14 -17.52
C HIS A 86 16.65 -9.58 -18.60
N GLY A 87 16.79 -8.30 -18.92
CA GLY A 87 15.93 -7.65 -19.92
C GLY A 87 15.82 -6.13 -19.77
N VAL A 88 14.75 -5.57 -20.33
CA VAL A 88 14.49 -4.11 -20.32
C VAL A 88 13.01 -3.78 -20.13
N ALA A 89 12.70 -2.64 -19.53
CA ALA A 89 11.37 -2.04 -19.61
C ALA A 89 11.36 -0.98 -20.70
N ALA A 90 10.39 -1.03 -21.62
CA ALA A 90 10.32 -0.14 -22.78
C ALA A 90 8.91 0.37 -23.05
N LYS A 91 8.80 1.58 -23.64
CA LYS A 91 7.54 2.15 -24.14
C LYS A 91 7.26 1.68 -25.57
N LEU A 92 6.29 0.81 -25.72
CA LEU A 92 5.89 0.22 -27.01
C LEU A 92 4.39 0.41 -27.25
N ASN A 93 3.98 0.54 -28.51
CA ASN A 93 2.58 0.34 -28.88
C ASN A 93 2.27 -1.18 -29.03
N ASP A 94 1.00 -1.54 -29.13
CA ASP A 94 0.58 -2.95 -29.16
C ASP A 94 1.20 -3.72 -30.34
N GLU A 95 1.35 -3.10 -31.52
CA GLU A 95 1.97 -3.72 -32.71
C GLU A 95 3.51 -3.83 -32.62
N GLU A 96 4.16 -2.88 -31.94
CA GLU A 96 5.60 -2.93 -31.63
C GLU A 96 5.89 -4.04 -30.61
N ALA A 97 5.01 -4.21 -29.63
CA ALA A 97 5.09 -5.26 -28.61
C ALA A 97 4.93 -6.67 -29.22
N GLU A 98 3.96 -6.87 -30.11
CA GLU A 98 3.78 -8.14 -30.84
C GLU A 98 4.99 -8.50 -31.70
N ARG A 99 5.54 -7.54 -32.45
CA ARG A 99 6.77 -7.76 -33.24
C ARG A 99 7.98 -8.09 -32.38
N LEU A 100 8.07 -7.49 -31.18
CA LEU A 100 9.19 -7.76 -30.27
C LEU A 100 9.09 -9.14 -29.62
N GLU A 101 7.88 -9.64 -29.38
CA GLU A 101 7.68 -11.00 -28.86
C GLU A 101 8.17 -12.08 -29.84
N GLU A 102 8.19 -11.80 -31.15
CA GLU A 102 8.69 -12.71 -32.19
C GLU A 102 10.22 -12.65 -32.41
N GLU A 103 10.92 -11.70 -31.78
CA GLU A 103 12.37 -11.52 -31.97
C GLU A 103 13.22 -12.57 -31.24
N ASP A 104 14.24 -13.08 -31.93
CA ASP A 104 15.15 -14.07 -31.34
C ASP A 104 15.90 -13.50 -30.13
N GLY A 105 15.92 -14.26 -29.03
CA GLY A 105 16.44 -13.86 -27.73
C GLY A 105 15.46 -13.17 -26.80
N VAL A 106 14.24 -12.84 -27.26
CA VAL A 106 13.14 -12.39 -26.40
C VAL A 106 12.42 -13.61 -25.84
N VAL A 107 12.38 -13.73 -24.51
CA VAL A 107 11.78 -14.87 -23.80
C VAL A 107 10.30 -14.64 -23.55
N ALA A 108 9.94 -13.43 -23.12
CA ALA A 108 8.58 -13.06 -22.78
C ALA A 108 8.39 -11.54 -22.72
N LEU A 109 7.15 -11.09 -22.90
CA LEU A 109 6.75 -9.69 -22.81
C LEU A 109 5.63 -9.54 -21.76
N PHE A 110 5.80 -8.63 -20.80
CA PHE A 110 4.83 -8.41 -19.72
C PHE A 110 4.27 -7.00 -19.75
N PRO A 111 2.93 -6.82 -19.76
CA PRO A 111 2.35 -5.50 -19.57
C PRO A 111 2.55 -5.01 -18.14
N GLU A 112 2.76 -3.71 -17.99
CA GLU A 112 2.95 -3.05 -16.70
C GLU A 112 1.79 -3.28 -15.72
N THR A 113 2.09 -3.73 -14.50
CA THR A 113 1.12 -4.01 -13.42
C THR A 113 1.28 -3.04 -12.25
N LYS A 114 0.16 -2.58 -11.67
CA LYS A 114 0.15 -1.68 -10.50
C LYS A 114 -0.08 -2.45 -9.19
N TYR A 115 0.83 -2.28 -8.22
CA TYR A 115 0.77 -2.92 -6.89
C TYR A 115 0.22 -1.96 -5.80
N GLN A 116 -0.28 -2.52 -4.70
CA GLN A 116 -0.88 -1.83 -3.52
C GLN A 116 -0.10 -2.11 -2.21
N LEU A 117 -0.17 -1.21 -1.23
CA LEU A 117 0.62 -1.16 0.02
C LEU A 117 0.03 -1.96 1.22
N HIS A 118 0.86 -2.68 2.03
CA HIS A 118 0.50 -3.42 3.27
C HIS A 118 1.48 -3.21 4.49
N THR A 119 1.06 -3.22 5.78
CA THR A 119 1.90 -2.75 6.94
C THR A 119 2.14 -3.81 8.08
N THR A 120 2.92 -3.64 9.20
CA THR A 120 3.11 -4.64 10.37
C THR A 120 3.58 -4.06 11.73
N ARG A 121 3.31 -4.69 12.93
CA ARG A 121 3.95 -4.55 14.32
C ARG A 121 3.78 -5.84 15.09
N SER A 122 4.78 -6.26 15.88
CA SER A 122 4.69 -7.60 16.49
C SER A 122 5.72 -8.03 17.58
N PRO A 123 6.86 -7.36 17.87
CA PRO A 123 7.96 -8.05 18.58
C PRO A 123 7.64 -8.58 19.99
N MET A 124 6.91 -7.83 20.82
CA MET A 124 6.58 -8.27 22.19
C MET A 124 5.57 -9.40 22.22
N PHE A 125 4.58 -9.37 21.33
CA PHE A 125 3.57 -10.43 21.22
C PHE A 125 4.19 -11.76 20.82
N LEU A 126 5.29 -11.73 20.05
CA LEU A 126 6.03 -12.91 19.64
C LEU A 126 7.06 -13.40 20.68
N GLY A 127 7.10 -12.81 21.88
CA GLY A 127 8.00 -13.25 22.96
C GLY A 127 9.48 -12.90 22.76
N LEU A 128 9.80 -11.92 21.92
CA LEU A 128 11.18 -11.52 21.61
C LEU A 128 11.71 -10.50 22.64
N GLU A 129 11.85 -10.85 23.93
CA GLU A 129 12.44 -9.97 24.96
C GLU A 129 13.98 -9.99 25.00
N PRO A 130 14.65 -8.89 25.45
CA PRO A 130 16.06 -8.90 25.81
C PRO A 130 16.34 -9.01 27.33
N GLU A 131 15.33 -9.09 28.21
CA GLU A 131 15.59 -9.25 29.65
C GLU A 131 15.61 -10.74 30.04
N ASP A 132 16.80 -11.22 30.43
CA ASP A 132 17.09 -12.52 31.06
C ASP A 132 16.43 -13.77 30.45
N SER A 133 16.17 -13.80 29.14
CA SER A 133 15.84 -15.04 28.48
C SER A 133 17.13 -15.80 28.15
N THR A 134 17.32 -16.97 28.78
CA THR A 134 18.28 -18.05 28.40
C THR A 134 17.93 -18.69 27.05
N SER A 135 17.22 -17.97 26.19
CA SER A 135 16.77 -18.39 24.88
C SER A 135 17.96 -18.36 23.92
N VAL A 136 18.22 -19.49 23.27
CA VAL A 136 19.26 -19.68 22.23
C VAL A 136 19.18 -18.62 21.10
N TRP A 137 18.05 -17.90 20.99
CA TRP A 137 17.82 -16.84 20.01
C TRP A 137 18.39 -15.48 20.42
N SER A 138 18.46 -15.13 21.71
CA SER A 138 18.97 -13.81 22.14
C SER A 138 20.49 -13.70 22.03
N GLU A 139 21.22 -14.80 22.25
CA GLU A 139 22.69 -14.84 22.16
C GLU A 139 23.21 -14.98 20.71
N LYS A 140 22.38 -15.50 19.78
CA LYS A 140 22.78 -15.70 18.36
C LYS A 140 22.31 -14.61 17.40
N VAL A 141 21.30 -13.82 17.75
CA VAL A 141 20.77 -12.72 16.91
C VAL A 141 21.53 -11.41 17.21
N ALA A 142 22.84 -11.51 17.37
CA ALA A 142 23.74 -10.35 17.35
C ALA A 142 24.05 -10.01 15.88
N ASP A 143 23.01 -9.73 15.08
CA ASP A 143 23.08 -9.61 13.62
C ASP A 143 23.67 -8.27 13.16
N HIS A 144 24.91 -8.01 13.58
CA HIS A 144 25.74 -6.91 13.11
C HIS A 144 26.16 -7.14 11.65
N GLY A 145 25.26 -6.99 10.69
CA GLY A 145 25.62 -7.36 9.32
C GLY A 145 24.47 -7.39 8.33
N VAL A 146 23.28 -7.81 8.78
CA VAL A 146 22.13 -8.02 7.91
C VAL A 146 21.61 -6.68 7.38
N ILE A 147 21.36 -6.62 6.07
CA ILE A 147 20.76 -5.47 5.39
C ILE A 147 19.43 -5.91 4.79
N VAL A 148 18.35 -5.25 5.21
CA VAL A 148 17.01 -5.48 4.67
C VAL A 148 16.68 -4.39 3.65
N GLY A 149 16.42 -4.80 2.42
CA GLY A 149 15.86 -3.97 1.37
C GLY A 149 14.35 -3.81 1.56
N VAL A 150 13.88 -2.59 1.79
CA VAL A 150 12.46 -2.27 1.94
C VAL A 150 11.99 -1.56 0.68
N LEU A 151 11.11 -2.21 -0.09
CA LEU A 151 10.56 -1.68 -1.34
C LEU A 151 9.17 -1.10 -1.07
N ASP A 152 9.05 0.22 -1.07
CA ASP A 152 7.86 0.89 -0.52
C ASP A 152 7.73 2.36 -1.02
N THR A 153 7.05 3.24 -0.27
CA THR A 153 6.86 4.68 -0.54
C THR A 153 8.07 5.56 -0.17
N GLY A 154 9.16 4.94 0.32
CA GLY A 154 10.40 5.60 0.72
C GLY A 154 10.69 5.45 2.21
N ILE A 155 11.47 6.37 2.78
CA ILE A 155 11.72 6.44 4.22
C ILE A 155 11.75 7.87 4.75
N PHE A 156 11.31 8.08 5.99
CA PHE A 156 11.47 9.34 6.75
C PHE A 156 12.69 9.25 7.68
N PRO A 157 13.87 9.68 7.22
CA PRO A 157 15.14 9.39 7.88
C PRO A 157 15.29 10.05 9.26
N GLU A 158 14.57 11.14 9.54
CA GLU A 158 14.65 11.84 10.83
C GLU A 158 13.91 11.14 11.98
N SER A 159 13.21 10.04 11.70
CA SER A 159 12.55 9.28 12.76
C SER A 159 13.58 8.68 13.72
N GLU A 160 13.32 8.78 15.04
CA GLU A 160 14.13 8.12 16.08
C GLU A 160 14.22 6.59 15.89
N SER A 161 13.25 5.99 15.19
CA SER A 161 13.31 4.57 14.81
C SER A 161 14.47 4.26 13.85
N PHE A 162 15.13 5.26 13.27
CA PHE A 162 16.28 5.10 12.39
C PHE A 162 17.57 5.70 12.96
N ASN A 163 17.60 5.95 14.27
CA ASN A 163 18.80 6.32 14.98
C ASN A 163 19.82 5.17 14.95
N ASP A 164 21.08 5.49 14.69
CA ASP A 164 22.19 4.55 14.50
C ASP A 164 23.21 4.54 15.67
N THR A 165 22.83 5.14 16.80
CA THR A 165 23.60 5.14 18.04
C THR A 165 23.92 3.70 18.47
N GLY A 166 25.20 3.43 18.74
CA GLY A 166 25.66 2.10 19.14
C GLY A 166 25.84 1.08 18.00
N MET A 167 25.50 1.43 16.74
CA MET A 167 25.73 0.53 15.61
C MET A 167 27.18 0.55 15.13
N SER A 168 27.67 -0.61 14.67
CA SER A 168 28.96 -0.77 14.02
C SER A 168 28.97 -0.12 12.62
N PRO A 169 30.16 0.14 12.02
CA PRO A 169 30.28 0.63 10.65
C PRO A 169 29.50 -0.23 9.65
N VAL A 170 29.13 0.36 8.51
CA VAL A 170 28.43 -0.33 7.41
C VAL A 170 29.27 -1.50 6.90
N PRO A 171 28.69 -2.67 6.57
CA PRO A 171 29.44 -3.83 6.12
C PRO A 171 30.17 -3.53 4.82
N THR A 172 31.37 -4.08 4.68
CA THR A 172 32.20 -3.88 3.49
C THR A 172 31.63 -4.52 2.22
N HIS A 173 30.72 -5.49 2.35
CA HIS A 173 30.04 -6.10 1.21
C HIS A 173 28.91 -5.23 0.63
N TRP A 174 28.47 -4.19 1.36
CA TRP A 174 27.41 -3.29 0.92
C TRP A 174 27.89 -2.42 -0.23
N LYS A 175 27.15 -2.43 -1.34
CA LYS A 175 27.46 -1.67 -2.57
C LYS A 175 26.42 -0.60 -2.90
N GLY A 176 25.36 -0.49 -2.09
CA GLY A 176 24.32 0.50 -2.31
C GLY A 176 24.74 1.92 -2.03
N THR A 177 23.98 2.86 -2.56
CA THR A 177 24.27 4.30 -2.49
C THR A 177 23.15 5.06 -1.78
N CYS A 178 23.48 6.26 -1.30
CA CYS A 178 22.50 7.22 -0.79
C CYS A 178 22.23 8.27 -1.87
N GLU A 179 21.14 8.10 -2.62
CA GLU A 179 20.73 9.03 -3.66
C GLU A 179 20.19 10.32 -3.03
N THR A 180 20.53 11.45 -3.65
CA THR A 180 20.09 12.79 -3.21
C THR A 180 18.96 13.30 -4.09
N GLY A 181 18.04 14.04 -3.52
CA GLY A 181 16.97 14.73 -4.23
C GLY A 181 16.28 15.76 -3.33
N ARG A 182 15.12 16.28 -3.77
CA ARG A 182 14.36 17.24 -2.97
C ARG A 182 14.00 16.62 -1.62
N GLY A 183 14.35 17.30 -0.53
CA GLY A 183 14.10 16.82 0.84
C GLY A 183 14.98 15.65 1.27
N PHE A 184 15.91 15.13 0.45
CA PHE A 184 16.75 13.99 0.82
C PHE A 184 18.19 14.23 0.39
N GLN A 185 19.11 14.15 1.33
CA GLN A 185 20.53 14.48 1.19
C GLN A 185 21.40 13.35 1.73
N LYS A 186 22.68 13.31 1.36
CA LYS A 186 23.59 12.21 1.75
C LYS A 186 23.64 11.94 3.26
N HIS A 187 23.51 12.98 4.11
CA HIS A 187 23.54 12.85 5.57
C HIS A 187 22.30 12.16 6.16
N HIS A 188 21.25 11.94 5.38
CA HIS A 188 20.07 11.20 5.81
C HIS A 188 20.29 9.68 5.79
N CYS A 189 21.31 9.20 5.07
CA CYS A 189 21.82 7.86 5.28
C CYS A 189 22.86 7.87 6.40
N ASN A 190 22.81 6.86 7.25
CA ASN A 190 23.65 6.69 8.43
C ASN A 190 23.99 5.19 8.59
N LYS A 191 24.47 4.73 9.76
CA LYS A 191 24.78 3.29 9.95
C LYS A 191 23.52 2.43 10.06
N LYS A 192 22.34 3.04 10.22
CA LYS A 192 21.03 2.38 10.26
C LYS A 192 20.39 2.32 8.88
N ILE A 193 20.22 3.46 8.23
CA ILE A 193 19.78 3.60 6.83
C ILE A 193 21.04 3.65 5.96
N VAL A 194 21.46 2.50 5.43
CA VAL A 194 22.73 2.38 4.69
C VAL A 194 22.65 2.71 3.21
N GLY A 195 21.43 2.71 2.66
CA GLY A 195 21.17 3.18 1.31
C GLY A 195 19.75 3.62 1.13
N ALA A 196 19.57 4.48 0.14
CA ALA A 196 18.29 5.06 -0.20
C ALA A 196 18.28 5.34 -1.70
N ARG A 197 17.35 4.75 -2.42
CA ARG A 197 17.20 4.89 -3.88
C ARG A 197 15.76 5.16 -4.27
N VAL A 198 15.57 5.71 -5.46
CA VAL A 198 14.25 6.08 -5.97
C VAL A 198 14.06 5.62 -7.41
N PHE A 199 12.92 4.96 -7.68
CA PHE A 199 12.54 4.42 -8.98
C PHE A 199 11.18 4.99 -9.35
N TYR A 200 11.12 5.63 -10.51
CA TYR A 200 9.94 6.39 -10.95
C TYR A 200 9.77 6.43 -12.47
N ARG A 201 10.70 5.88 -13.24
CA ARG A 201 10.63 6.04 -14.70
C ARG A 201 9.44 5.22 -15.26
N GLY A 202 9.07 4.12 -14.61
CA GLY A 202 7.85 3.36 -14.93
C GLY A 202 6.59 4.20 -14.66
N TYR A 203 6.53 4.81 -13.48
CA TYR A 203 5.50 5.78 -13.11
C TYR A 203 5.38 6.93 -14.12
N GLU A 204 6.49 7.61 -14.44
CA GLU A 204 6.48 8.75 -15.36
C GLU A 204 6.14 8.34 -16.79
N ALA A 205 6.49 7.12 -17.18
CA ALA A 205 6.11 6.55 -18.45
C ALA A 205 4.60 6.34 -18.58
N ALA A 206 3.93 5.89 -17.51
CA ALA A 206 2.51 5.58 -17.52
C ALA A 206 1.60 6.78 -17.21
N THR A 207 2.04 7.71 -16.36
CA THR A 207 1.20 8.77 -15.78
C THR A 207 1.66 10.20 -16.11
N GLY A 208 2.81 10.34 -16.77
CA GLY A 208 3.45 11.63 -17.00
C GLY A 208 4.39 12.05 -15.86
N LYS A 209 5.07 13.18 -16.03
CA LYS A 209 6.10 13.64 -15.07
C LYS A 209 5.53 13.82 -13.67
N ILE A 210 6.30 13.42 -12.67
CA ILE A 210 5.95 13.66 -11.26
C ILE A 210 5.88 15.17 -11.03
N ASN A 211 4.77 15.63 -10.45
CA ASN A 211 4.67 17.01 -10.00
C ASN A 211 5.49 17.19 -8.72
N GLU A 212 6.74 17.63 -8.89
CA GLU A 212 7.70 17.81 -7.80
C GLU A 212 7.28 18.86 -6.77
N GLN A 213 6.22 19.65 -7.00
CA GLN A 213 5.65 20.54 -5.98
C GLN A 213 4.89 19.73 -4.92
N ASN A 214 4.19 18.68 -5.35
CA ASN A 214 3.31 17.86 -4.52
C ASN A 214 3.99 16.60 -3.99
N GLU A 215 5.00 16.10 -4.70
CA GLU A 215 5.67 14.84 -4.37
C GLU A 215 7.19 14.95 -4.42
N TYR A 216 7.87 14.39 -3.40
CA TYR A 216 9.33 14.36 -3.40
C TYR A 216 9.86 13.30 -4.36
N LYS A 217 10.49 13.76 -5.45
CA LYS A 217 11.28 12.93 -6.36
C LYS A 217 12.64 12.57 -5.74
N SER A 218 12.59 11.89 -4.60
CA SER A 218 13.71 11.41 -3.80
C SER A 218 13.24 10.22 -2.95
N ALA A 219 14.14 9.58 -2.23
CA ALA A 219 13.79 8.48 -1.32
C ALA A 219 12.99 8.93 -0.08
N ARG A 220 12.67 10.23 0.07
CA ARG A 220 11.82 10.72 1.16
C ARG A 220 10.42 10.12 1.02
N ASP A 221 9.99 9.51 2.11
CA ASP A 221 8.62 9.10 2.30
C ASP A 221 7.75 10.29 2.67
N GLN A 222 6.65 10.44 1.95
CA GLN A 222 5.61 11.42 2.22
C GLN A 222 4.28 10.75 2.55
N ASP A 223 4.13 9.46 2.21
CA ASP A 223 2.91 8.69 2.45
C ASP A 223 2.87 8.20 3.90
N GLY A 224 4.00 7.66 4.37
CA GLY A 224 4.16 7.09 5.72
C GLY A 224 4.26 5.58 5.72
N HIS A 225 3.74 4.91 4.69
CA HIS A 225 3.74 3.45 4.61
C HIS A 225 5.16 2.85 4.68
N GLY A 226 6.09 3.32 3.86
CA GLY A 226 7.47 2.83 3.84
C GLY A 226 8.24 3.10 5.13
N THR A 227 8.00 4.24 5.76
CA THR A 227 8.55 4.55 7.09
C THR A 227 8.04 3.58 8.14
N HIS A 228 6.75 3.25 8.07
CA HIS A 228 6.08 2.35 9.01
C HIS A 228 6.56 0.91 8.86
N THR A 229 6.62 0.39 7.63
CA THR A 229 7.13 -0.96 7.32
C THR A 229 8.61 -1.10 7.69
N ALA A 230 9.45 -0.13 7.31
CA ALA A 230 10.88 -0.14 7.63
C ALA A 230 11.14 -0.12 9.15
N ALA A 231 10.38 0.67 9.91
CA ALA A 231 10.49 0.73 11.36
C ALA A 231 10.00 -0.57 12.04
N THR A 232 9.09 -1.32 11.42
CA THR A 232 8.69 -2.62 11.97
C THR A 232 9.69 -3.72 11.68
N VAL A 233 10.28 -3.73 10.49
CA VAL A 233 11.33 -4.68 10.16
C VAL A 233 12.51 -4.48 11.10
N ALA A 234 13.03 -3.26 11.17
CA ALA A 234 14.30 -3.01 11.83
C ALA A 234 14.35 -1.72 12.64
N GLY A 235 13.24 -1.10 13.05
CA GLY A 235 13.32 0.14 13.85
C GLY A 235 14.15 0.01 15.14
N SER A 236 15.02 0.98 15.39
CA SER A 236 15.75 1.13 16.66
C SER A 236 14.76 1.35 17.83
N PRO A 237 15.10 0.95 19.07
CA PRO A 237 14.21 1.12 20.21
C PRO A 237 13.94 2.60 20.52
N VAL A 238 12.67 3.00 20.52
CA VAL A 238 12.21 4.36 20.86
C VAL A 238 11.32 4.29 22.09
N ARG A 239 11.81 4.82 23.22
CA ARG A 239 11.06 4.87 24.48
C ARG A 239 9.97 5.93 24.44
N GLY A 240 8.84 5.66 25.08
CA GLY A 240 7.71 6.60 25.15
C GLY A 240 6.95 6.76 23.82
N ALA A 241 7.20 5.88 22.85
CA ALA A 241 6.47 5.86 21.59
C ALA A 241 4.98 5.62 21.84
N ASN A 242 4.14 6.47 21.26
CA ASN A 242 2.70 6.42 21.40
C ASN A 242 2.03 7.16 20.22
N LEU A 243 0.80 6.79 19.90
CA LEU A 243 -0.05 7.57 19.01
C LEU A 243 -1.11 8.27 19.85
N LEU A 244 -0.97 9.58 20.08
CA LEU A 244 -1.92 10.33 20.89
C LEU A 244 -2.14 9.66 22.26
N GLY A 245 -1.10 9.13 22.92
CA GLY A 245 -1.18 8.40 24.19
C GLY A 245 -1.75 6.97 24.11
N TYR A 246 -2.24 6.53 22.96
CA TYR A 246 -2.51 5.10 22.72
C TYR A 246 -1.22 4.35 22.46
N ALA A 247 -1.22 3.06 22.83
CA ALA A 247 -0.11 2.13 22.61
C ALA A 247 1.22 2.59 23.22
N HIS A 248 1.16 3.37 24.30
CA HIS A 248 2.34 3.90 24.96
C HIS A 248 3.29 2.80 25.41
N GLY A 249 4.55 2.88 24.99
CA GLY A 249 5.60 1.94 25.38
C GLY A 249 6.89 2.19 24.60
N THR A 250 7.67 1.13 24.41
CA THR A 250 8.88 1.17 23.57
C THR A 250 8.55 0.60 22.19
N ALA A 251 8.62 1.46 21.16
CA ALA A 251 8.57 1.01 19.76
C ALA A 251 9.94 0.43 19.37
N ARG A 252 9.95 -0.62 18.56
CA ARG A 252 11.16 -1.29 18.02
C ARG A 252 10.73 -2.22 16.90
N GLY A 253 11.65 -2.48 15.97
CA GLY A 253 11.47 -3.48 14.93
C GLY A 253 11.74 -4.90 15.42
N MET A 254 11.58 -5.86 14.51
CA MET A 254 11.89 -7.27 14.74
C MET A 254 13.38 -7.54 14.90
N ALA A 255 14.18 -6.89 14.05
CA ALA A 255 15.63 -6.96 14.10
C ALA A 255 16.21 -5.54 14.30
N PRO A 256 16.18 -4.97 15.52
CA PRO A 256 16.70 -3.61 15.76
C PRO A 256 18.18 -3.43 15.41
N GLY A 257 18.97 -4.53 15.40
CA GLY A 257 20.38 -4.52 14.98
C GLY A 257 20.61 -4.55 13.46
N ALA A 258 19.61 -4.92 12.66
CA ALA A 258 19.71 -4.98 11.20
C ALA A 258 19.77 -3.57 10.58
N ARG A 259 20.32 -3.46 9.38
CA ARG A 259 20.39 -2.20 8.62
C ARG A 259 19.28 -2.17 7.56
N ILE A 260 18.90 -0.96 7.16
CA ILE A 260 17.81 -0.71 6.21
C ILE A 260 18.39 -0.10 4.93
N ALA A 261 17.97 -0.64 3.79
CA ALA A 261 18.13 0.00 2.50
C ALA A 261 16.74 0.31 1.93
N ALA A 262 16.42 1.59 1.77
CA ALA A 262 15.11 2.03 1.30
C ALA A 262 15.09 2.15 -0.22
N TYR A 263 14.16 1.46 -0.88
CA TYR A 263 13.94 1.53 -2.32
C TYR A 263 12.54 2.06 -2.57
N LYS A 264 12.43 3.35 -2.91
CA LYS A 264 11.13 3.98 -3.19
C LYS A 264 10.67 3.59 -4.59
N VAL A 265 9.57 2.84 -4.68
CA VAL A 265 8.97 2.34 -5.93
C VAL A 265 7.49 2.70 -6.08
N CYS A 266 6.92 3.31 -5.03
CA CYS A 266 5.52 3.71 -4.95
C CYS A 266 5.38 5.23 -4.95
N TRP A 267 4.38 5.70 -5.70
CA TRP A 267 4.04 7.10 -5.89
C TRP A 267 2.53 7.30 -5.71
N ALA A 268 2.04 8.54 -5.72
CA ALA A 268 0.62 8.83 -5.54
C ALA A 268 -0.31 8.05 -6.51
N GLY A 269 0.15 7.81 -7.74
CA GLY A 269 -0.58 7.02 -8.74
C GLY A 269 -0.37 5.50 -8.67
N GLY A 270 0.39 4.97 -7.70
CA GLY A 270 0.64 3.55 -7.48
C GLY A 270 2.10 3.13 -7.55
N CYS A 271 2.33 1.83 -7.37
CA CYS A 271 3.64 1.19 -7.53
C CYS A 271 3.65 0.41 -8.85
N PHE A 272 4.56 0.75 -9.75
CA PHE A 272 4.61 0.17 -11.09
C PHE A 272 5.60 -1.02 -11.10
N SER A 273 5.18 -2.15 -11.69
CA SER A 273 5.98 -3.37 -11.84
C SER A 273 7.38 -3.12 -12.40
N SER A 274 7.59 -2.20 -13.34
CA SER A 274 8.90 -1.89 -13.91
C SER A 274 9.83 -1.18 -12.91
N ASP A 275 9.27 -0.29 -12.07
CA ASP A 275 9.98 0.35 -10.96
C ASP A 275 10.29 -0.67 -9.86
N ILE A 276 9.34 -1.55 -9.51
CA ILE A 276 9.52 -2.62 -8.53
C ILE A 276 10.61 -3.59 -8.97
N LEU A 277 10.55 -4.06 -10.22
CA LEU A 277 11.54 -4.96 -10.80
C LEU A 277 12.94 -4.35 -10.78
N SER A 278 13.06 -3.06 -11.13
CA SER A 278 14.34 -2.35 -11.11
C SER A 278 14.90 -2.25 -9.70
N ALA A 279 14.04 -2.00 -8.72
CA ALA A 279 14.44 -1.98 -7.32
C ALA A 279 14.87 -3.34 -6.79
N VAL A 280 14.16 -4.44 -7.12
CA VAL A 280 14.57 -5.80 -6.73
C VAL A 280 15.93 -6.14 -7.32
N ASP A 281 16.10 -5.94 -8.64
CA ASP A 281 17.36 -6.20 -9.35
C ASP A 281 18.52 -5.43 -8.72
N ARG A 282 18.30 -4.13 -8.47
CA ARG A 282 19.31 -3.26 -7.86
C ARG A 282 19.58 -3.63 -6.40
N ALA A 283 18.57 -4.03 -5.64
CA ALA A 283 18.73 -4.39 -4.24
C ALA A 283 19.59 -5.65 -4.07
N VAL A 284 19.36 -6.67 -4.89
CA VAL A 284 20.21 -7.86 -4.94
C VAL A 284 21.64 -7.49 -5.31
N ALA A 285 21.83 -6.64 -6.33
CA ALA A 285 23.17 -6.18 -6.74
C ALA A 285 23.88 -5.34 -5.67
N ASP A 286 23.13 -4.54 -4.91
CA ASP A 286 23.65 -3.72 -3.80
C ASP A 286 24.06 -4.58 -2.59
N GLY A 287 23.62 -5.85 -2.53
CA GLY A 287 24.01 -6.82 -1.51
C GLY A 287 23.07 -6.89 -0.32
N VAL A 288 21.76 -6.71 -0.52
CA VAL A 288 20.77 -6.98 0.54
C VAL A 288 20.70 -8.46 0.87
N ASN A 289 20.35 -8.81 2.10
CA ASN A 289 20.15 -10.20 2.54
C ASN A 289 18.67 -10.61 2.53
N VAL A 290 17.79 -9.63 2.79
CA VAL A 290 16.35 -9.82 2.87
C VAL A 290 15.66 -8.73 2.07
N LEU A 291 14.63 -9.09 1.31
CA LEU A 291 13.69 -8.17 0.67
C LEU A 291 12.36 -8.21 1.43
N SER A 292 11.93 -7.06 1.92
CA SER A 292 10.60 -6.85 2.50
C SER A 292 9.77 -6.05 1.51
N ILE A 293 8.81 -6.72 0.88
CA ILE A 293 7.98 -6.16 -0.19
C ILE A 293 6.53 -6.25 0.25
N SER A 294 6.05 -5.20 0.90
CA SER A 294 4.65 -5.14 1.31
C SER A 294 3.75 -4.60 0.20
N LEU A 295 3.91 -5.19 -0.98
CA LEU A 295 3.24 -4.83 -2.21
C LEU A 295 2.48 -6.04 -2.77
N GLY A 296 1.30 -5.84 -3.35
CA GLY A 296 0.54 -6.90 -4.04
C GLY A 296 -0.13 -6.41 -5.31
N GLY A 297 -0.12 -7.25 -6.34
CA GLY A 297 -0.76 -7.03 -7.64
C GLY A 297 -1.69 -8.20 -8.01
N GLY A 298 -2.25 -8.22 -9.22
CA GLY A 298 -3.06 -9.35 -9.69
C GLY A 298 -2.26 -10.64 -9.79
N VAL A 299 -2.93 -11.79 -9.66
CA VAL A 299 -2.27 -13.11 -9.84
C VAL A 299 -2.20 -13.43 -11.33
N SER A 300 -0.99 -13.70 -11.83
CA SER A 300 -0.70 -14.21 -13.16
C SER A 300 0.18 -15.46 -13.05
N SER A 301 0.27 -16.27 -14.11
CA SER A 301 1.22 -17.40 -14.15
C SER A 301 2.64 -16.94 -13.76
N TYR A 302 3.43 -17.80 -13.09
CA TYR A 302 4.73 -17.40 -12.52
C TYR A 302 5.67 -16.75 -13.55
N TYR A 303 5.72 -17.31 -14.77
CA TYR A 303 6.52 -16.79 -15.87
C TYR A 303 5.94 -15.53 -16.53
N ARG A 304 4.78 -15.03 -16.08
CA ARG A 304 4.13 -13.77 -16.49
C ARG A 304 4.10 -12.70 -15.40
N ASP A 305 4.57 -13.03 -14.21
CA ASP A 305 4.65 -12.12 -13.08
C ASP A 305 6.12 -11.69 -12.90
N SER A 306 6.42 -10.44 -13.24
CA SER A 306 7.77 -9.89 -13.15
C SER A 306 8.34 -9.95 -11.73
N LEU A 307 7.50 -9.80 -10.70
CA LEU A 307 7.94 -9.92 -9.31
C LEU A 307 8.24 -11.38 -8.96
N SER A 308 7.44 -12.32 -9.47
CA SER A 308 7.71 -13.76 -9.33
C SER A 308 9.07 -14.13 -9.92
N ILE A 309 9.37 -13.71 -11.15
CA ILE A 309 10.65 -13.99 -11.81
C ILE A 309 11.81 -13.36 -11.03
N ALA A 310 11.69 -12.10 -10.63
CA ALA A 310 12.75 -11.41 -9.87
C ALA A 310 12.98 -12.03 -8.49
N ALA A 311 11.92 -12.49 -7.82
CA ALA A 311 12.02 -13.19 -6.55
C ALA A 311 12.72 -14.55 -6.71
N PHE A 312 12.52 -15.24 -7.84
CA PHE A 312 13.24 -16.47 -8.14
C PHE A 312 14.75 -16.19 -8.29
N GLY A 313 15.13 -15.20 -9.10
CA GLY A 313 16.53 -14.79 -9.24
C GLY A 313 17.16 -14.29 -7.92
N SER A 314 16.36 -13.60 -7.09
CA SER A 314 16.80 -13.20 -5.74
C SER A 314 17.10 -14.41 -4.86
N MET A 315 16.24 -15.42 -4.87
CA MET A 315 16.42 -16.68 -4.13
C MET A 315 17.67 -17.44 -4.61
N GLU A 316 17.92 -17.52 -5.92
CA GLU A 316 19.14 -18.15 -6.48
C GLU A 316 20.43 -17.47 -5.99
N MET A 317 20.35 -16.16 -5.74
CA MET A 317 21.45 -15.37 -5.18
C MET A 317 21.51 -15.38 -3.64
N GLY A 318 20.68 -16.20 -2.99
CA GLY A 318 20.66 -16.35 -1.52
C GLY A 318 19.94 -15.21 -0.78
N VAL A 319 19.12 -14.42 -1.46
CA VAL A 319 18.33 -13.33 -0.87
C VAL A 319 16.93 -13.83 -0.51
N PHE A 320 16.55 -13.69 0.75
CA PHE A 320 15.21 -14.09 1.23
C PHE A 320 14.16 -13.04 0.85
N VAL A 321 13.01 -13.46 0.31
CA VAL A 321 11.94 -12.56 -0.13
C VAL A 321 10.68 -12.79 0.71
N SER A 322 10.29 -11.74 1.45
CA SER A 322 9.04 -11.69 2.21
C SER A 322 8.06 -10.75 1.53
N CYS A 323 6.91 -11.29 1.14
CA CYS A 323 5.79 -10.52 0.62
C CYS A 323 4.53 -10.73 1.44
N SER A 324 3.73 -9.70 1.55
CA SER A 324 2.37 -9.75 2.10
C SER A 324 1.40 -10.58 1.24
N ALA A 325 0.44 -11.28 1.85
CA ALA A 325 -0.60 -12.05 1.16
C ALA A 325 -1.65 -11.18 0.44
N GLY A 326 -1.87 -9.95 0.94
CA GLY A 326 -2.89 -9.04 0.45
C GLY A 326 -4.00 -8.77 1.45
N ASN A 327 -4.74 -7.68 1.21
CA ASN A 327 -5.84 -7.20 2.05
C ASN A 327 -7.23 -7.39 1.42
N ALA A 328 -7.38 -8.38 0.53
CA ALA A 328 -8.60 -8.65 -0.24
C ALA A 328 -9.45 -9.82 0.30
N GLY A 329 -9.14 -10.29 1.52
CA GLY A 329 -9.99 -11.26 2.21
C GLY A 329 -11.37 -10.69 2.57
N PRO A 330 -12.30 -11.53 3.06
CA PRO A 330 -12.07 -12.90 3.54
C PRO A 330 -12.33 -13.99 2.50
N ASP A 331 -12.68 -13.63 1.27
CA ASP A 331 -13.09 -14.59 0.25
C ASP A 331 -11.96 -15.57 -0.10
N PRO A 332 -12.26 -16.86 -0.38
CA PRO A 332 -11.26 -17.82 -0.85
C PRO A 332 -10.54 -17.34 -2.11
N ALA A 333 -9.29 -17.74 -2.27
CA ALA A 333 -8.43 -17.41 -3.42
C ALA A 333 -8.27 -15.90 -3.70
N SER A 334 -8.23 -15.11 -2.62
CA SER A 334 -8.04 -13.65 -2.67
C SER A 334 -6.59 -13.21 -2.47
N LEU A 335 -5.66 -14.15 -2.26
CA LEU A 335 -4.26 -13.85 -2.02
C LEU A 335 -3.47 -13.60 -3.31
N THR A 336 -2.38 -12.87 -3.13
CA THR A 336 -1.40 -12.49 -4.17
C THR A 336 -0.02 -13.02 -3.76
N ASN A 337 1.02 -12.77 -4.56
CA ASN A 337 2.39 -13.20 -4.27
C ASN A 337 2.47 -14.72 -4.01
N VAL A 338 1.90 -15.52 -4.91
CA VAL A 338 1.62 -16.96 -4.70
C VAL A 338 2.80 -17.88 -5.04
N SER A 339 3.91 -17.30 -5.48
CA SER A 339 5.10 -18.01 -5.92
C SER A 339 5.70 -18.90 -4.82
N PRO A 340 6.14 -20.14 -5.13
CA PRO A 340 6.70 -21.05 -4.13
C PRO A 340 7.95 -20.53 -3.40
N TRP A 341 8.74 -19.70 -4.08
CA TRP A 341 10.00 -19.11 -3.58
C TRP A 341 9.81 -17.77 -2.86
N ILE A 342 8.57 -17.29 -2.73
CA ILE A 342 8.24 -16.10 -1.93
C ILE A 342 7.66 -16.58 -0.60
N THR A 343 8.08 -16.00 0.52
CA THR A 343 7.35 -16.18 1.79
C THR A 343 6.20 -15.19 1.84
N THR A 344 4.99 -15.71 1.75
CA THR A 344 3.71 -14.99 1.68
C THR A 344 3.09 -14.93 3.08
N VAL A 345 2.99 -13.72 3.64
CA VAL A 345 2.60 -13.48 5.03
C VAL A 345 1.18 -12.93 5.12
N GLY A 346 0.29 -13.62 5.84
CA GLY A 346 -1.04 -13.14 6.19
C GLY A 346 -1.07 -12.35 7.50
N ALA A 347 -2.16 -11.60 7.74
CA ALA A 347 -2.33 -10.80 8.94
C ALA A 347 -3.16 -11.48 10.02
N SER A 348 -2.75 -11.29 11.27
CA SER A 348 -3.49 -11.69 12.46
C SER A 348 -3.52 -10.58 13.51
N THR A 349 -4.48 -10.66 14.43
CA THR A 349 -4.55 -9.76 15.59
C THR A 349 -3.47 -10.08 16.62
N MET A 350 -3.26 -9.15 17.55
CA MET A 350 -2.48 -9.38 18.78
C MET A 350 -3.38 -9.17 20.01
N ASP A 351 -2.84 -9.42 21.21
CA ASP A 351 -3.56 -9.29 22.48
C ASP A 351 -3.82 -7.82 22.90
N ARG A 352 -3.33 -6.85 22.13
CA ARG A 352 -3.60 -5.42 22.28
C ARG A 352 -4.77 -4.98 21.41
N ASP A 353 -5.67 -4.20 22.01
CA ASP A 353 -6.75 -3.53 21.28
C ASP A 353 -7.01 -2.11 21.82
N PHE A 354 -7.85 -1.37 21.10
CA PHE A 354 -8.26 0.01 21.40
C PHE A 354 -9.77 0.10 21.59
N PRO A 355 -10.31 -0.50 22.67
CA PRO A 355 -11.74 -0.65 22.82
C PRO A 355 -12.45 0.70 23.01
N ALA A 356 -13.62 0.78 22.42
CA ALA A 356 -14.56 1.87 22.56
C ALA A 356 -15.98 1.29 22.64
N THR A 357 -16.94 2.06 23.15
CA THR A 357 -18.30 1.57 23.31
C THR A 357 -19.33 2.56 22.80
N ALA A 358 -20.43 2.02 22.29
CA ALA A 358 -21.64 2.76 21.97
C ALA A 358 -22.75 2.33 22.95
N ARG A 359 -23.16 3.23 23.84
CA ARG A 359 -24.26 3.00 24.78
C ARG A 359 -25.54 3.62 24.24
N LEU A 360 -26.50 2.77 23.88
CA LEU A 360 -27.79 3.20 23.34
C LEU A 360 -28.69 3.77 24.45
N GLY A 361 -29.72 4.53 24.05
CA GLY A 361 -30.74 5.07 24.97
C GLY A 361 -31.53 3.99 25.71
N THR A 362 -31.54 2.75 25.18
CA THR A 362 -32.13 1.57 25.83
C THR A 362 -31.32 1.05 27.02
N GLY A 363 -30.12 1.60 27.27
CA GLY A 363 -29.17 1.11 28.28
C GLY A 363 -28.23 0.02 27.77
N ARG A 364 -28.50 -0.57 26.60
CA ARG A 364 -27.61 -1.57 25.99
C ARG A 364 -26.28 -0.92 25.59
N THR A 365 -25.18 -1.52 26.02
CA THR A 365 -23.83 -1.10 25.65
C THR A 365 -23.26 -2.09 24.65
N LEU A 366 -22.74 -1.57 23.53
CA LEU A 366 -22.17 -2.34 22.44
C LEU A 366 -20.68 -2.06 22.34
N SER A 367 -19.90 -3.11 22.12
CA SER A 367 -18.45 -3.04 22.01
C SER A 367 -18.04 -2.66 20.59
N GLY A 368 -16.94 -1.93 20.51
CA GLY A 368 -16.32 -1.50 19.26
C GLY A 368 -14.88 -1.05 19.52
N VAL A 369 -14.28 -0.39 18.53
CA VAL A 369 -12.91 0.13 18.62
C VAL A 369 -12.81 1.57 18.13
N SER A 370 -11.81 2.29 18.63
CA SER A 370 -11.52 3.66 18.20
C SER A 370 -10.15 4.14 18.69
N LEU A 371 -9.47 4.96 17.88
CA LEU A 371 -8.29 5.73 18.28
C LEU A 371 -8.58 7.23 18.44
N TYR A 372 -9.84 7.58 18.72
CA TYR A 372 -10.23 8.98 18.86
C TYR A 372 -9.61 9.64 20.10
N LYS A 373 -8.81 10.69 19.89
CA LYS A 373 -8.37 11.63 20.95
C LYS A 373 -8.50 13.08 20.49
N GLY A 374 -9.73 13.52 20.28
CA GLY A 374 -10.03 14.91 19.95
C GLY A 374 -10.49 15.74 21.16
N ARG A 375 -10.43 17.08 21.00
CA ARG A 375 -10.88 18.05 22.02
C ARG A 375 -12.37 17.94 22.36
N ARG A 376 -13.19 17.52 21.40
CA ARG A 376 -14.64 17.34 21.60
C ARG A 376 -14.86 16.00 22.29
N ILE A 377 -15.19 16.02 23.57
CA ILE A 377 -15.53 14.82 24.32
C ILE A 377 -17.06 14.78 24.45
N LEU A 378 -17.69 13.72 23.98
CA LEU A 378 -19.10 13.48 24.28
C LEU A 378 -19.20 13.16 25.77
N SER A 379 -19.92 13.98 26.54
CA SER A 379 -20.17 13.69 27.95
C SER A 379 -20.80 12.31 28.09
N THR A 380 -20.16 11.42 28.85
CA THR A 380 -20.60 10.03 29.05
C THR A 380 -21.96 9.94 29.74
N GLY A 381 -22.37 10.99 30.46
CA GLY A 381 -23.70 11.11 31.08
C GLY A 381 -24.78 11.67 30.16
N LYS A 382 -24.45 12.16 28.97
CA LYS A 382 -25.40 12.77 28.03
C LYS A 382 -25.67 11.86 26.85
N GLN A 383 -26.94 11.62 26.57
CA GLN A 383 -27.41 10.94 25.37
C GLN A 383 -27.56 11.93 24.21
N TYR A 384 -27.07 11.56 23.03
CA TYR A 384 -27.16 12.36 21.81
C TYR A 384 -28.11 11.67 20.84
N PRO A 385 -28.94 12.42 20.07
CA PRO A 385 -29.80 11.81 19.07
C PRO A 385 -28.98 10.99 18.06
N LEU A 386 -29.50 9.83 17.70
CA LEU A 386 -28.88 8.88 16.79
C LEU A 386 -29.64 8.87 15.47
N VAL A 387 -28.94 8.85 14.34
CA VAL A 387 -29.56 8.82 13.01
C VAL A 387 -28.83 7.87 12.08
N TYR A 388 -29.60 7.13 11.29
CA TYR A 388 -29.12 6.36 10.14
C TYR A 388 -29.82 6.89 8.91
N MET A 389 -29.05 7.27 7.88
CA MET A 389 -29.57 7.86 6.64
C MET A 389 -29.74 6.82 5.52
N GLY A 390 -29.49 5.53 5.80
CA GLY A 390 -29.68 4.46 4.82
C GLY A 390 -31.13 4.00 4.72
N GLY A 391 -31.55 3.67 3.50
CA GLY A 391 -32.84 3.03 3.24
C GLY A 391 -32.90 1.53 3.59
N ASN A 392 -34.11 0.97 3.62
CA ASN A 392 -34.35 -0.48 3.77
C ASN A 392 -34.22 -1.27 2.45
N SER A 393 -33.71 -0.64 1.39
CA SER A 393 -33.57 -1.25 0.06
C SER A 393 -32.37 -2.18 0.00
N SER A 394 -32.46 -3.23 -0.83
CA SER A 394 -31.35 -4.16 -1.12
C SER A 394 -30.23 -3.52 -1.95
N SER A 395 -30.46 -2.33 -2.52
CA SER A 395 -29.47 -1.55 -3.28
C SER A 395 -28.54 -0.76 -2.35
N LEU A 396 -27.24 -0.68 -2.69
CA LEU A 396 -26.31 0.21 -1.98
C LEU A 396 -26.82 1.65 -1.99
N ASP A 397 -27.04 2.22 -0.80
CA ASP A 397 -27.47 3.60 -0.61
C ASP A 397 -26.24 4.48 -0.32
N PRO A 398 -25.89 5.43 -1.21
CA PRO A 398 -24.81 6.39 -0.98
C PRO A 398 -24.89 7.15 0.36
N SER A 399 -26.10 7.33 0.89
CA SER A 399 -26.37 7.99 2.17
C SER A 399 -26.04 7.10 3.36
N SER A 400 -26.24 5.78 3.24
CA SER A 400 -25.86 4.82 4.28
C SER A 400 -24.35 4.74 4.45
N LEU A 401 -23.61 4.94 3.36
CA LEU A 401 -22.15 4.98 3.32
C LEU A 401 -21.56 6.32 3.75
N CYS A 402 -22.37 7.36 3.99
CA CYS A 402 -21.88 8.71 4.30
C CYS A 402 -20.89 9.26 3.26
N LEU A 403 -21.19 9.04 1.97
CA LEU A 403 -20.40 9.61 0.87
C LEU A 403 -20.53 11.14 0.83
N GLU A 404 -19.54 11.79 0.22
CA GLU A 404 -19.55 13.25 0.08
C GLU A 404 -20.83 13.73 -0.62
N GLY A 405 -21.46 14.77 -0.07
CA GLY A 405 -22.71 15.34 -0.59
C GLY A 405 -24.00 14.56 -0.28
N THR A 406 -23.95 13.38 0.37
CA THR A 406 -25.16 12.55 0.60
C THR A 406 -25.84 12.81 1.95
N LEU A 407 -25.12 13.33 2.94
CA LEU A 407 -25.68 13.63 4.26
C LEU A 407 -26.38 15.00 4.29
N ASN A 408 -27.69 15.01 4.55
CA ASN A 408 -28.45 16.26 4.71
C ASN A 408 -28.10 16.95 6.05
N PRO A 409 -27.47 18.14 6.04
CA PRO A 409 -27.04 18.83 7.27
C PRO A 409 -28.19 19.14 8.22
N ARG A 410 -29.39 19.43 7.71
CA ARG A 410 -30.57 19.72 8.54
C ARG A 410 -31.02 18.53 9.38
N VAL A 411 -30.72 17.31 8.91
CA VAL A 411 -31.11 16.07 9.59
C VAL A 411 -30.01 15.61 10.56
N VAL A 412 -28.74 15.77 10.19
CA VAL A 412 -27.60 15.18 10.92
C VAL A 412 -26.93 16.14 11.91
N ALA A 413 -27.12 17.46 11.78
CA ALA A 413 -26.51 18.44 12.67
C ALA A 413 -26.85 18.16 14.14
N GLY A 414 -25.83 18.11 15.00
CA GLY A 414 -26.00 17.85 16.44
C GLY A 414 -26.22 16.38 16.81
N LYS A 415 -26.19 15.45 15.85
CA LYS A 415 -26.50 14.02 16.07
C LYS A 415 -25.28 13.12 15.90
N ILE A 416 -25.39 11.89 16.40
CA ILE A 416 -24.49 10.79 16.06
C ILE A 416 -25.03 10.12 14.80
N VAL A 417 -24.22 10.07 13.75
CA VAL A 417 -24.57 9.44 12.46
C VAL A 417 -24.05 8.01 12.42
N ILE A 418 -24.86 7.07 11.95
CA ILE A 418 -24.44 5.71 11.61
C ILE A 418 -24.03 5.68 10.14
N CYS A 419 -22.81 5.22 9.86
CA CYS A 419 -22.28 5.03 8.51
C CYS A 419 -21.92 3.56 8.31
N ASP A 420 -22.26 2.98 7.16
CA ASP A 420 -21.80 1.66 6.75
C ASP A 420 -20.37 1.74 6.20
N ARG A 421 -19.55 0.72 6.51
CA ARG A 421 -18.22 0.54 5.94
C ARG A 421 -18.32 0.11 4.47
N GLY A 422 -17.55 0.75 3.60
CA GLY A 422 -17.45 0.41 2.18
C GLY A 422 -17.21 1.62 1.28
N ILE A 423 -16.78 1.37 0.04
CA ILE A 423 -16.49 2.35 -1.04
C ILE A 423 -15.43 3.40 -0.68
N SER A 424 -15.72 4.32 0.24
CA SER A 424 -14.80 5.38 0.66
C SER A 424 -14.02 5.01 1.94
N PRO A 425 -12.83 5.60 2.15
CA PRO A 425 -12.03 5.43 3.36
C PRO A 425 -12.83 5.68 4.65
N ARG A 426 -12.57 4.86 5.68
CA ARG A 426 -13.28 4.90 6.97
C ARG A 426 -13.16 6.26 7.69
N VAL A 427 -11.99 6.89 7.62
CA VAL A 427 -11.75 8.21 8.23
C VAL A 427 -12.43 9.34 7.45
N GLU A 428 -12.48 9.24 6.12
CA GLU A 428 -13.13 10.22 5.24
C GLU A 428 -14.64 10.33 5.55
N LYS A 429 -15.32 9.20 5.78
CA LYS A 429 -16.72 9.20 6.24
C LYS A 429 -16.93 10.04 7.50
N GLY A 430 -15.95 10.00 8.42
CA GLY A 430 -15.95 10.86 9.60
C GLY A 430 -15.81 12.34 9.24
N GLN A 431 -14.95 12.68 8.27
CA GLN A 431 -14.84 14.04 7.77
C GLN A 431 -16.17 14.55 7.19
N VAL A 432 -16.82 13.75 6.35
CA VAL A 432 -18.12 14.09 5.75
C VAL A 432 -19.18 14.29 6.84
N ALA A 433 -19.27 13.37 7.81
CA ALA A 433 -20.20 13.50 8.94
C ALA A 433 -19.95 14.79 9.74
N LYS A 434 -18.67 15.12 10.02
CA LYS A 434 -18.28 16.33 10.71
C LYS A 434 -18.64 17.60 9.93
N GLN A 435 -18.38 17.62 8.62
CA GLN A 435 -18.73 18.74 7.73
C GLN A 435 -20.25 18.97 7.66
N ALA A 436 -21.04 17.89 7.69
CA ALA A 436 -22.50 17.96 7.74
C ALA A 436 -23.04 18.38 9.13
N GLY A 437 -22.17 18.57 10.13
CA GLY A 437 -22.52 19.06 11.47
C GLY A 437 -22.77 17.98 12.52
N ALA A 438 -22.47 16.71 12.22
CA ALA A 438 -22.60 15.63 13.20
C ALA A 438 -21.65 15.83 14.40
N VAL A 439 -22.08 15.36 15.58
CA VAL A 439 -21.29 15.42 16.82
C VAL A 439 -20.52 14.13 17.09
N GLY A 440 -20.89 13.04 16.42
CA GLY A 440 -20.18 11.77 16.46
C GLY A 440 -20.58 10.85 15.31
N MET A 441 -19.89 9.73 15.17
CA MET A 441 -20.15 8.72 14.14
C MET A 441 -20.08 7.30 14.72
N ILE A 442 -20.95 6.40 14.25
CA ILE A 442 -20.80 4.96 14.46
C ILE A 442 -20.55 4.35 13.09
N LEU A 443 -19.37 3.74 12.91
CA LEU A 443 -19.03 3.04 11.67
C LEU A 443 -19.41 1.57 11.83
N ALA A 444 -20.43 1.12 11.12
CA ALA A 444 -20.92 -0.25 11.16
C ALA A 444 -20.31 -1.08 10.04
N ASN A 445 -19.73 -2.24 10.38
CA ASN A 445 -19.35 -3.22 9.38
C ASN A 445 -20.57 -3.77 8.63
N THR A 446 -20.33 -4.20 7.40
CA THR A 446 -21.28 -4.93 6.56
C THR A 446 -20.91 -6.40 6.50
N ALA A 447 -21.74 -7.23 5.86
CA ALA A 447 -21.47 -8.65 5.65
C ALA A 447 -20.10 -8.91 4.98
N ALA A 448 -19.63 -8.00 4.12
CA ALA A 448 -18.33 -8.10 3.46
C ALA A 448 -17.14 -7.98 4.44
N ASN A 449 -17.35 -7.40 5.62
CA ASN A 449 -16.29 -7.21 6.63
C ASN A 449 -16.49 -8.08 7.87
N GLY A 450 -17.69 -8.63 8.07
CA GLY A 450 -18.03 -9.45 9.24
C GLY A 450 -17.77 -8.74 10.56
N GLU A 451 -17.21 -9.47 11.53
CA GLU A 451 -16.96 -8.98 12.89
C GLU A 451 -15.58 -8.32 13.10
N GLU A 452 -14.83 -8.09 12.02
CA GLU A 452 -13.49 -7.52 12.13
C GLU A 452 -13.50 -6.05 12.56
N LEU A 453 -12.82 -5.76 13.66
CA LEU A 453 -12.67 -4.42 14.17
C LEU A 453 -11.29 -3.86 13.81
N VAL A 454 -11.28 -2.75 13.07
CA VAL A 454 -10.07 -1.95 12.80
C VAL A 454 -10.24 -0.60 13.48
N ALA A 455 -9.27 -0.21 14.30
CA ALA A 455 -9.33 1.05 15.03
C ALA A 455 -8.72 2.15 14.16
N ASP A 456 -9.50 3.18 13.84
CA ASP A 456 -9.02 4.33 13.06
C ASP A 456 -8.95 5.61 13.91
N CYS A 457 -8.06 6.53 13.52
CA CYS A 457 -7.98 7.88 14.06
C CYS A 457 -9.03 8.79 13.42
N HIS A 458 -10.20 8.90 14.05
CA HIS A 458 -11.29 9.72 13.53
C HIS A 458 -11.17 11.22 13.87
N LEU A 459 -11.66 12.09 12.98
CA LEU A 459 -11.66 13.56 13.13
C LEU A 459 -12.78 14.10 14.05
N LEU A 460 -13.70 13.23 14.44
CA LEU A 460 -14.78 13.45 15.41
C LEU A 460 -14.94 12.18 16.27
N PRO A 461 -15.62 12.26 17.43
CA PRO A 461 -15.90 11.08 18.26
C PRO A 461 -16.55 9.97 17.43
N ALA A 462 -15.87 8.84 17.26
CA ALA A 462 -16.41 7.77 16.46
C ALA A 462 -16.00 6.37 16.93
N VAL A 463 -16.91 5.42 16.81
CA VAL A 463 -16.71 4.01 17.21
C VAL A 463 -17.00 3.12 16.00
N ALA A 464 -16.04 2.26 15.65
CA ALA A 464 -16.25 1.19 14.69
C ALA A 464 -16.80 -0.05 15.41
N VAL A 465 -17.84 -0.67 14.85
CA VAL A 465 -18.53 -1.83 15.42
C VAL A 465 -18.64 -2.97 14.40
N GLY A 466 -18.76 -4.20 14.90
CA GLY A 466 -18.92 -5.41 14.09
C GLY A 466 -20.26 -5.44 13.37
N GLU A 467 -20.44 -6.42 12.48
CA GLU A 467 -21.67 -6.54 11.69
C GLU A 467 -22.89 -6.79 12.57
N LYS A 468 -22.78 -7.67 13.57
CA LYS A 468 -23.87 -7.97 14.53
C LYS A 468 -24.31 -6.72 15.29
N GLU A 469 -23.36 -6.03 15.92
CA GLU A 469 -23.62 -4.78 16.64
C GLU A 469 -24.17 -3.71 15.70
N GLY A 470 -23.60 -3.58 14.50
CA GLY A 470 -24.05 -2.63 13.48
C GLY A 470 -25.51 -2.84 13.08
N LYS A 471 -25.93 -4.08 12.82
CA LYS A 471 -27.33 -4.44 12.52
C LYS A 471 -28.28 -4.06 13.67
N LEU A 472 -27.86 -4.31 14.92
CA LEU A 472 -28.65 -3.95 16.11
C LEU A 472 -28.83 -2.43 16.26
N ILE A 473 -27.75 -1.66 16.05
CA ILE A 473 -27.79 -0.19 16.15
C ILE A 473 -28.67 0.39 15.06
N LYS A 474 -28.55 -0.09 13.81
CA LYS A 474 -29.38 0.34 12.69
C LYS A 474 -30.86 0.02 12.91
N SER A 475 -31.17 -1.20 13.37
CA SER A 475 -32.54 -1.60 13.73
C SER A 475 -33.12 -0.68 14.82
N TYR A 476 -32.36 -0.39 15.87
CA TYR A 476 -32.76 0.54 16.92
C TYR A 476 -33.03 1.97 16.40
N ALA A 477 -32.14 2.49 15.55
CA ALA A 477 -32.29 3.82 14.95
C ALA A 477 -33.53 3.93 14.03
N SER A 478 -33.87 2.85 13.32
CA SER A 478 -35.04 2.81 12.42
C SER A 478 -36.38 2.65 13.14
N THR A 479 -36.39 1.97 14.30
CA THR A 479 -37.62 1.62 15.03
C THR A 479 -37.98 2.63 16.12
N SER A 480 -36.99 3.30 16.71
CA SER A 480 -37.21 4.25 17.80
C SER A 480 -37.27 5.69 17.29
N ARG A 481 -38.41 6.38 17.51
CA ARG A 481 -38.58 7.79 17.13
C ARG A 481 -37.59 8.75 17.81
N ASN A 482 -37.12 8.39 19.00
CA ASN A 482 -36.14 9.16 19.77
C ASN A 482 -34.90 8.30 20.07
N ALA A 483 -34.34 7.66 19.04
CA ALA A 483 -33.11 6.90 19.19
C ALA A 483 -31.97 7.81 19.67
N THR A 484 -31.22 7.36 20.68
CA THR A 484 -30.06 8.08 21.19
C THR A 484 -28.88 7.16 21.43
N ALA A 485 -27.67 7.71 21.41
CA ALA A 485 -26.46 7.00 21.83
C ALA A 485 -25.45 7.96 22.49
N THR A 486 -24.54 7.36 23.25
CA THR A 486 -23.32 8.00 23.75
C THR A 486 -22.13 7.12 23.40
N LEU A 487 -20.99 7.74 23.10
CA LEU A 487 -19.75 7.02 22.80
C LEU A 487 -18.76 7.19 23.95
N ALA A 488 -18.01 6.12 24.26
CA ALA A 488 -16.92 6.16 25.23
C ALA A 488 -15.66 5.50 24.66
N PHE A 489 -14.49 6.00 25.07
CA PHE A 489 -13.18 5.57 24.56
C PHE A 489 -12.37 5.05 25.74
N LEU A 490 -11.91 3.79 25.67
CA LEU A 490 -11.36 3.09 26.84
C LEU A 490 -9.83 2.98 26.85
N GLY A 491 -9.17 3.72 25.95
CA GLY A 491 -7.71 3.73 25.82
C GLY A 491 -7.15 2.44 25.24
N THR A 492 -5.90 2.13 25.56
CA THR A 492 -5.25 0.88 25.18
C THR A 492 -5.50 -0.20 26.23
N ARG A 493 -5.87 -1.40 25.78
CA ARG A 493 -6.02 -2.59 26.63
C ARG A 493 -5.15 -3.72 26.09
N LEU A 494 -4.62 -4.53 27.01
CA LEU A 494 -3.80 -5.72 26.73
C LEU A 494 -4.51 -6.97 27.27
N GLY A 495 -4.08 -8.16 26.83
CA GLY A 495 -4.66 -9.43 27.27
C GLY A 495 -6.02 -9.76 26.63
N ILE A 496 -6.33 -9.17 25.47
CA ILE A 496 -7.56 -9.44 24.72
C ILE A 496 -7.53 -10.88 24.19
N ARG A 497 -8.65 -11.60 24.37
CA ARG A 497 -8.83 -12.99 23.92
C ARG A 497 -10.13 -13.14 23.13
N PRO A 498 -10.17 -14.01 22.10
CA PRO A 498 -9.06 -14.83 21.58
C PRO A 498 -8.00 -14.00 20.84
N SER A 499 -6.73 -14.43 20.93
CA SER A 499 -5.59 -13.84 20.22
C SER A 499 -4.48 -14.88 20.04
N PRO A 500 -3.84 -15.00 18.86
CA PRO A 500 -4.13 -14.25 17.63
C PRO A 500 -5.37 -14.81 16.92
N VAL A 501 -6.03 -13.96 16.11
CA VAL A 501 -7.09 -14.36 15.18
C VAL A 501 -6.73 -13.81 13.80
N VAL A 502 -6.89 -14.60 12.74
CA VAL A 502 -6.62 -14.14 11.37
C VAL A 502 -7.54 -12.98 11.03
N ALA A 503 -6.98 -11.87 10.56
CA ALA A 503 -7.73 -10.68 10.17
C ALA A 503 -8.70 -11.04 9.03
N ALA A 504 -9.89 -10.44 9.01
CA ALA A 504 -10.85 -10.70 7.95
C ALA A 504 -10.34 -10.17 6.61
N PHE A 505 -9.68 -9.00 6.61
CA PHE A 505 -9.07 -8.47 5.39
C PHE A 505 -7.89 -9.31 4.89
N SER A 506 -7.25 -10.13 5.74
CA SER A 506 -6.12 -10.97 5.31
C SER A 506 -6.58 -11.88 4.19
N SER A 507 -5.98 -11.74 3.02
CA SER A 507 -6.28 -12.56 1.86
C SER A 507 -6.08 -14.05 2.14
N ARG A 508 -6.88 -14.89 1.48
CA ARG A 508 -6.98 -16.34 1.73
C ARG A 508 -6.55 -17.14 0.52
N GLY A 509 -6.00 -18.32 0.78
CA GLY A 509 -5.78 -19.34 -0.24
C GLY A 509 -7.10 -19.94 -0.75
N PRO A 510 -7.02 -20.93 -1.64
CA PRO A 510 -5.81 -21.63 -2.08
C PRO A 510 -4.97 -20.85 -3.10
N ASN A 511 -3.73 -21.31 -3.35
CA ASN A 511 -2.94 -20.88 -4.49
C ASN A 511 -3.54 -21.46 -5.78
N LEU A 512 -4.16 -20.61 -6.61
CA LEU A 512 -4.83 -21.05 -7.83
C LEU A 512 -3.89 -21.52 -8.95
N LEU A 513 -2.58 -21.23 -8.86
CA LEU A 513 -1.61 -21.67 -9.87
C LEU A 513 -1.03 -23.05 -9.56
N THR A 514 -0.89 -23.38 -8.28
CA THR A 514 -0.36 -24.67 -7.83
C THR A 514 -1.03 -25.04 -6.51
N LEU A 515 -2.14 -25.78 -6.61
CA LEU A 515 -3.00 -26.10 -5.47
C LEU A 515 -2.29 -26.95 -4.41
N GLU A 516 -1.25 -27.70 -4.82
CA GLU A 516 -0.41 -28.51 -3.96
C GLU A 516 0.47 -27.68 -3.02
N ILE A 517 0.70 -26.40 -3.35
CA ILE A 517 1.52 -25.47 -2.56
C ILE A 517 0.59 -24.52 -1.83
N LEU A 518 0.38 -24.79 -0.55
CA LEU A 518 -0.51 -24.00 0.31
C LEU A 518 0.03 -22.58 0.50
N LYS A 519 -0.88 -21.60 0.42
CA LYS A 519 -0.63 -20.19 0.70
C LYS A 519 -1.79 -19.59 1.53
N PRO A 520 -1.56 -18.56 2.37
CA PRO A 520 -0.26 -17.99 2.73
C PRO A 520 0.58 -18.97 3.54
N ASP A 521 1.90 -18.79 3.61
CA ASP A 521 2.79 -19.73 4.30
C ASP A 521 2.66 -19.60 5.83
N ILE A 522 2.54 -18.36 6.31
CA ILE A 522 2.45 -18.03 7.74
C ILE A 522 1.53 -16.83 7.95
N VAL A 523 1.12 -16.63 9.21
CA VAL A 523 0.48 -15.38 9.65
C VAL A 523 1.38 -14.67 10.66
N ALA A 524 1.42 -13.35 10.58
CA ALA A 524 2.12 -12.48 11.52
C ALA A 524 1.15 -11.41 12.07
N PRO A 525 1.48 -10.75 13.19
CA PRO A 525 0.60 -9.72 13.71
C PRO A 525 0.56 -8.50 12.79
N GLY A 526 -0.66 -8.21 12.35
CA GLY A 526 -0.98 -7.35 11.23
C GLY A 526 -2.18 -6.40 11.49
N VAL A 527 -2.63 -6.28 12.73
CA VAL A 527 -3.79 -5.42 13.06
C VAL A 527 -3.41 -4.45 14.15
N ASN A 528 -3.71 -3.17 13.93
CA ASN A 528 -3.63 -2.14 14.96
C ASN A 528 -2.19 -1.93 15.49
N ILE A 529 -1.28 -1.72 14.55
CA ILE A 529 0.17 -1.77 14.68
C ILE A 529 0.79 -0.39 14.91
N LEU A 530 1.62 -0.21 15.94
CA LEU A 530 2.32 1.06 16.18
C LEU A 530 3.75 1.01 15.61
N ALA A 531 4.06 1.86 14.63
CA ALA A 531 5.42 2.04 14.09
C ALA A 531 5.62 3.49 13.61
N ALA A 532 6.82 3.81 13.09
CA ALA A 532 7.19 5.17 12.73
C ALA A 532 6.31 5.76 11.61
N TRP A 533 6.22 7.08 11.53
CA TRP A 533 5.42 7.83 10.54
C TRP A 533 6.09 9.15 10.17
N THR A 534 5.83 9.66 8.96
CA THR A 534 6.53 10.82 8.35
C THR A 534 6.20 12.18 8.96
N GLY A 535 5.13 12.28 9.76
CA GLY A 535 4.64 13.55 10.33
C GLY A 535 4.08 14.57 9.31
N GLU A 536 4.41 14.46 8.02
CA GLU A 536 3.93 15.33 6.95
C GLU A 536 2.45 15.05 6.58
N LEU A 537 2.08 13.77 6.54
CA LEU A 537 0.68 13.33 6.50
C LEU A 537 0.19 13.01 7.92
N GLY A 538 0.11 14.03 8.76
CA GLY A 538 -0.80 13.97 9.90
C GLY A 538 -2.23 13.88 9.35
N SER A 539 -2.88 12.73 9.53
CA SER A 539 -4.27 12.41 9.13
C SER A 539 -5.13 13.66 8.92
N VAL A 540 -5.22 14.10 7.65
CA VAL A 540 -5.90 15.30 7.17
C VAL A 540 -5.40 16.59 7.83
N LYS A 541 -4.70 17.44 7.06
CA LYS A 541 -4.39 18.86 7.33
C LYS A 541 -5.17 19.42 8.53
N PHE A 542 -4.60 19.35 9.72
CA PHE A 542 -5.13 20.06 10.87
C PHE A 542 -5.08 21.55 10.53
N ALA A 543 -6.28 22.14 10.45
CA ALA A 543 -6.49 23.50 10.01
C ALA A 543 -5.66 24.50 10.83
N ASN A 544 -5.00 25.40 10.09
CA ASN A 544 -4.35 26.63 10.52
C ASN A 544 -3.19 26.53 11.51
N ARG A 545 -2.09 27.17 11.09
CA ARG A 545 -0.97 27.63 11.90
C ARG A 545 -1.40 28.03 13.31
N SER A 546 -0.81 27.40 14.31
CA SER A 546 -0.42 28.07 15.55
C SER A 546 0.88 27.45 16.02
N GLN A 547 1.94 28.27 16.00
CA GLN A 547 3.21 28.01 16.64
C GLN A 547 2.99 27.61 18.11
N GLU A 548 3.59 26.52 18.56
CA GLU A 548 3.99 26.36 19.97
C GLU A 548 5.20 25.42 20.09
N SER A 549 6.37 26.07 20.20
CA SER A 549 7.62 25.68 20.87
C SER A 549 7.92 24.19 21.16
N GLY A 550 8.94 23.67 20.44
CA GLY A 550 10.20 23.21 21.05
C GLY A 550 10.29 21.84 21.74
N VAL A 551 9.19 21.21 22.16
CA VAL A 551 9.22 19.89 22.87
C VAL A 551 8.32 18.84 22.20
N GLN A 552 7.69 19.16 21.07
CA GLN A 552 6.64 18.34 20.46
C GLN A 552 7.09 17.42 19.31
N HIS A 553 8.37 17.38 18.95
CA HIS A 553 8.83 16.65 17.76
C HIS A 553 8.71 15.12 17.87
N THR A 554 8.73 14.53 19.07
CA THR A 554 8.63 13.06 19.24
C THR A 554 7.20 12.53 19.22
N LEU A 555 6.19 13.40 19.40
CA LEU A 555 4.79 13.02 19.59
C LEU A 555 4.03 12.70 18.28
N TRP A 556 4.59 13.06 17.13
CA TRP A 556 3.91 12.98 15.82
C TRP A 556 4.47 11.92 14.86
N ASN A 557 5.52 11.19 15.27
CA ASN A 557 6.26 10.27 14.39
C ASN A 557 5.82 8.81 14.53
N PHE A 558 4.67 8.51 15.13
CA PHE A 558 4.16 7.14 15.24
C PHE A 558 2.70 7.04 14.82
N HIS A 559 2.32 5.98 14.12
CA HIS A 559 0.95 5.77 13.66
C HIS A 559 0.48 4.31 13.84
N VAL A 560 -0.84 4.12 13.90
CA VAL A 560 -1.51 2.83 14.09
C VAL A 560 -2.26 2.43 12.83
N MET A 561 -1.91 1.30 12.22
CA MET A 561 -2.58 0.82 10.99
C MET A 561 -2.94 -0.68 11.01
N PRO A 562 -3.88 -1.13 10.15
CA PRO A 562 -4.04 -2.53 9.69
C PRO A 562 -3.14 -2.83 8.48
N THR A 563 -2.71 -4.09 8.33
CA THR A 563 -1.29 -4.35 8.10
C THR A 563 -1.06 -5.84 7.71
N CYS A 564 -0.35 -6.23 6.63
CA CYS A 564 0.09 -7.63 6.37
C CYS A 564 1.60 -7.72 6.18
#